data_AF-A0AAD7MIQ0-F1
#
_entry.id   AF-A0AAD7MIQ0-F1
#
_cell.length_a   1.000
_cell.length_b   1.000
_cell.length_c   1.000
_cell.angle_alpha   90.00
_cell.angle_beta   90.00
_cell.angle_gamma   90.00
#
_symmetry.space_group_name_H-M   'P 1'
#
loop_
_entity.id
_entity.type
_entity.pdbx_description
1 polymer ?
#
loop_
_entity_poly.entity_id
_entity_poly.type
_entity_poly.pdbx_seq_one_letter_code
_entity_poly.pdbx_strand_id
1 'polypeptide(L)'
;MHILADTSSPVPQSGVPRILHIVRDCRGDVLGELDSPCVPAGLYPEVLLQMAACLNDEHASSPYQFYDLWELILLHWFPEREGYSITHQWPIPYLEDRDGAGDVTFAVLDRDHPVVLLQVSAPRGFDNPHTRAAAEALSASHFEHAAPYCPGDQPLCAVAALGKKWTAFQATSASLTAHEARALGEESIEWMDDIVSEPSYEMLERFFSVLKERSTSVILPVGLR
;
A
#
# COMPACT_ATOMS: atom_id res chain seq x y z
N MET A 1 5.37 -45.36 -49.80
CA MET A 1 5.38 -43.97 -50.26
C MET A 1 4.74 -43.15 -49.15
N HIS A 2 5.57 -42.42 -48.39
CA HIS A 2 5.19 -41.67 -47.19
C HIS A 2 4.55 -40.34 -47.57
N ILE A 3 3.42 -40.00 -46.96
CA ILE A 3 2.95 -38.61 -46.83
C ILE A 3 2.43 -38.45 -45.40
N LEU A 4 3.24 -37.84 -44.54
CA LEU A 4 2.82 -37.31 -43.25
C LEU A 4 2.36 -35.86 -43.51
N ALA A 5 1.09 -35.59 -43.27
CA ALA A 5 0.55 -34.23 -43.27
C ALA A 5 0.63 -33.69 -41.84
N ASP A 6 1.60 -32.81 -41.63
CA ASP A 6 1.77 -32.04 -40.40
C ASP A 6 0.71 -30.92 -40.38
N THR A 7 -0.20 -30.96 -39.41
CA THR A 7 -1.23 -29.92 -39.22
C THR A 7 -1.13 -29.38 -37.79
N SER A 8 -0.06 -28.65 -37.54
CA SER A 8 0.08 -27.79 -36.36
C SER A 8 -0.81 -26.55 -36.54
N SER A 9 -2.01 -26.61 -35.97
CA SER A 9 -2.84 -25.41 -35.78
C SER A 9 -2.29 -24.58 -34.61
N PRO A 10 -2.11 -23.26 -34.75
CA PRO A 10 -1.67 -22.43 -33.64
C PRO A 10 -2.78 -22.34 -32.59
N VAL A 11 -2.42 -22.69 -31.35
CA VAL A 11 -3.25 -22.45 -30.17
C VAL A 11 -3.49 -20.95 -30.04
N PRO A 12 -4.75 -20.47 -29.93
CA PRO A 12 -5.01 -19.07 -29.66
C PRO A 12 -4.43 -18.73 -28.29
N GLN A 13 -3.43 -17.84 -28.27
CA GLN A 13 -2.92 -17.28 -27.03
C GLN A 13 -4.09 -16.56 -26.35
N SER A 14 -4.53 -17.13 -25.23
CA SER A 14 -5.49 -16.53 -24.32
C SER A 14 -4.97 -15.17 -23.89
N GLY A 15 -5.44 -14.11 -24.55
CA GLY A 15 -5.16 -12.74 -24.16
C GLY A 15 -5.66 -12.54 -22.75
N VAL A 16 -4.75 -12.36 -21.81
CA VAL A 16 -5.08 -11.93 -20.45
C VAL A 16 -5.83 -10.60 -20.60
N PRO A 17 -7.07 -10.47 -20.09
CA PRO A 17 -7.79 -9.21 -20.15
C PRO A 17 -6.97 -8.15 -19.44
N ARG A 18 -6.55 -7.12 -20.18
CA ARG A 18 -5.94 -5.93 -19.59
C ARG A 18 -7.04 -5.17 -18.86
N ILE A 19 -6.98 -5.13 -17.54
CA ILE A 19 -7.86 -4.29 -16.73
C ILE A 19 -7.38 -2.85 -16.94
N LEU A 20 -8.19 -2.05 -17.63
CA LEU A 20 -7.91 -0.66 -17.92
C LEU A 20 -8.41 0.19 -16.74
N HIS A 21 -7.51 0.64 -15.87
CA HIS A 21 -7.85 1.64 -14.84
C HIS A 21 -7.91 3.02 -15.49
N ILE A 22 -9.13 3.46 -15.82
CA ILE A 22 -9.37 4.82 -16.29
C ILE A 22 -9.40 5.73 -15.06
N VAL A 23 -8.30 6.44 -14.82
CA VAL A 23 -8.27 7.50 -13.81
C VAL A 23 -8.97 8.74 -14.40
N ARG A 24 -9.94 9.28 -13.67
CA ARG A 24 -10.62 10.53 -14.03
C ARG A 24 -10.24 11.63 -13.06
N ASP A 25 -10.07 12.85 -13.55
CA ASP A 25 -9.86 14.00 -12.68
C ASP A 25 -11.16 14.41 -11.97
N CYS A 26 -11.08 15.41 -11.09
CA CYS A 26 -12.25 15.95 -10.37
C CYS A 26 -13.29 16.65 -11.27
N ARG A 27 -13.01 16.80 -12.56
CA ARG A 27 -13.90 17.36 -13.60
C ARG A 27 -14.51 16.26 -14.48
N GLY A 28 -14.08 15.01 -14.31
CA GLY A 28 -14.53 13.86 -15.07
C GLY A 28 -13.71 13.60 -16.35
N ASP A 29 -12.62 14.33 -16.56
CA ASP A 29 -11.73 14.16 -17.70
C ASP A 29 -10.80 12.96 -17.50
N VAL A 30 -10.59 12.18 -18.57
CA VAL A 30 -9.75 10.97 -18.54
C VAL A 30 -8.27 11.35 -18.53
N LEU A 31 -7.53 10.97 -17.48
CA LEU A 31 -6.10 11.29 -17.28
C LEU A 31 -5.13 10.35 -18.04
N GLY A 32 -5.61 9.64 -19.06
CA GLY A 32 -4.79 8.78 -19.92
C GLY A 32 -4.73 7.31 -19.48
N GLU A 33 -4.19 6.47 -20.37
CA GLU A 33 -3.98 5.05 -20.12
C GLU A 33 -2.68 4.82 -19.35
N LEU A 34 -2.70 3.96 -18.33
CA LEU A 34 -1.53 3.47 -17.58
C LEU A 34 -0.65 2.51 -18.41
N ASP A 35 -0.55 2.71 -19.73
CA ASP A 35 0.39 1.97 -20.58
C ASP A 35 1.79 2.54 -20.34
N SER A 36 2.56 1.84 -19.48
CA SER A 36 3.85 2.23 -18.92
C SER A 36 4.77 2.95 -19.92
N PRO A 37 4.92 4.28 -19.83
CA PRO A 37 6.13 4.93 -20.30
C PRO A 37 7.29 4.42 -19.45
N CYS A 38 8.49 4.34 -20.04
CA CYS A 38 9.73 4.08 -19.32
C CYS A 38 9.95 5.22 -18.30
N VAL A 39 9.41 5.07 -17.09
CA VAL A 39 9.58 6.05 -16.01
C VAL A 39 11.06 6.03 -15.63
N PRO A 40 11.73 7.19 -15.49
CA PRO A 40 13.06 7.24 -14.92
C PRO A 40 13.06 6.49 -13.58
N ALA A 41 14.02 5.59 -13.38
CA ALA A 41 14.14 4.89 -12.10
C ALA A 41 14.24 5.91 -10.95
N GLY A 42 13.47 5.69 -9.89
CA GLY A 42 13.51 6.53 -8.68
C GLY A 42 12.41 7.59 -8.55
N LEU A 43 11.35 7.57 -9.37
CA LEU A 43 10.23 8.51 -9.26
C LEU A 43 8.88 7.83 -9.49
N TYR A 44 7.82 8.43 -8.92
CA TYR A 44 6.45 8.03 -9.22
C TYR A 44 6.09 8.26 -10.69
N PRO A 45 5.22 7.40 -11.28
CA PRO A 45 4.58 7.65 -12.56
C PRO A 45 3.92 9.04 -12.63
N GLU A 46 3.98 9.67 -13.80
CA GLU A 46 3.45 11.01 -14.05
C GLU A 46 1.98 11.17 -13.61
N VAL A 47 1.15 10.15 -13.78
CA VAL A 47 -0.26 10.16 -13.37
C VAL A 47 -0.43 10.40 -11.85
N LEU A 48 0.46 9.84 -11.03
CA LEU A 48 0.46 10.05 -9.57
C LEU A 48 0.87 11.48 -9.22
N LEU A 49 1.89 12.00 -9.90
CA LEU A 49 2.36 13.38 -9.72
C LEU A 49 1.26 14.39 -10.09
N GLN A 50 0.56 14.15 -11.20
CA GLN A 50 -0.55 14.99 -11.65
C GLN A 50 -1.73 14.96 -10.68
N MET A 51 -2.12 13.76 -10.20
CA MET A 51 -3.18 13.65 -9.20
C MET A 51 -2.82 14.37 -7.90
N ALA A 52 -1.59 14.18 -7.40
CA ALA A 52 -1.12 14.87 -6.20
C ALA A 52 -1.06 16.39 -6.36
N ALA A 53 -0.74 16.89 -7.57
CA ALA A 53 -0.76 18.32 -7.88
C ALA A 53 -2.18 18.92 -7.86
N CYS A 54 -3.22 18.12 -8.11
CA CYS A 54 -4.61 18.54 -7.97
C CYS A 54 -5.09 18.57 -6.50
N LEU A 55 -4.36 17.94 -5.58
CA LEU A 55 -4.70 17.78 -4.17
C LEU A 55 -3.87 18.71 -3.27
N ASN A 56 -4.10 20.02 -3.38
CA ASN A 56 -3.36 21.04 -2.61
C ASN A 56 -4.17 21.68 -1.46
N ASP A 57 -5.35 21.16 -1.12
CA ASP A 57 -6.15 21.69 -0.02
C ASP A 57 -5.70 21.10 1.33
N GLU A 58 -4.77 21.78 2.00
CA GLU A 58 -4.31 21.44 3.35
C GLU A 58 -5.38 21.66 4.44
N HIS A 59 -6.50 22.31 4.10
CA HIS A 59 -7.60 22.60 5.01
C HIS A 59 -8.84 21.77 4.69
N ALA A 60 -8.73 20.80 3.79
CA ALA A 60 -9.79 19.87 3.47
C ALA A 60 -10.30 19.20 4.76
N SER A 61 -11.61 19.30 4.97
CA SER A 61 -12.26 18.71 6.15
C SER A 61 -12.62 17.23 5.96
N SER A 62 -12.41 16.70 4.76
CA SER A 62 -12.68 15.31 4.41
C SER A 62 -11.42 14.61 3.90
N PRO A 63 -11.17 13.35 4.31
CA PRO A 63 -10.04 12.58 3.82
C PRO A 63 -10.28 11.96 2.43
N TYR A 64 -11.54 11.85 1.98
CA TYR A 64 -11.91 11.06 0.80
C TYR A 64 -11.22 11.48 -0.49
N GLN A 65 -10.95 12.78 -0.67
CA GLN A 65 -10.25 13.28 -1.86
C GLN A 65 -8.80 12.76 -1.98
N PHE A 66 -8.22 12.24 -0.90
CA PHE A 66 -6.86 11.69 -0.90
C PHE A 66 -6.85 10.17 -1.09
N TYR A 67 -8.00 9.50 -1.06
CA TYR A 67 -8.08 8.03 -1.12
C TYR A 67 -7.56 7.51 -2.47
N ASP A 68 -7.98 8.11 -3.58
CA ASP A 68 -7.54 7.73 -4.92
C ASP A 68 -6.02 7.84 -5.08
N LEU A 69 -5.41 8.89 -4.52
CA LEU A 69 -3.96 9.09 -4.55
C LEU A 69 -3.25 7.97 -3.80
N TRP A 70 -3.69 7.68 -2.57
CA TRP A 70 -3.12 6.64 -1.73
C TRP A 70 -3.30 5.24 -2.33
N GLU A 71 -4.47 4.94 -2.88
CA GLU A 71 -4.73 3.67 -3.57
C GLU A 71 -3.79 3.49 -4.77
N LEU A 72 -3.60 4.52 -5.60
CA LEU A 72 -2.66 4.46 -6.73
C LEU A 72 -1.20 4.28 -6.29
N ILE A 73 -0.80 4.90 -5.17
CA ILE A 73 0.55 4.70 -4.59
C ILE A 73 0.71 3.25 -4.13
N LEU A 74 -0.29 2.70 -3.43
CA LEU A 74 -0.26 1.32 -3.00
C LEU A 74 -0.26 0.35 -4.19
N LEU A 75 -1.04 0.61 -5.24
CA LEU A 75 -1.04 -0.19 -6.47
C LEU A 75 0.30 -0.14 -7.22
N HIS A 76 0.98 1.01 -7.19
CA HIS A 76 2.31 1.15 -7.75
C HIS A 76 3.32 0.26 -7.03
N TRP A 77 3.29 0.29 -5.69
CA TRP A 77 4.23 -0.47 -4.86
C TRP A 77 3.85 -1.93 -4.68
N PHE A 78 2.57 -2.31 -4.67
CA PHE A 78 2.07 -3.67 -4.40
C PHE A 78 1.09 -4.10 -5.49
N PRO A 79 1.57 -4.33 -6.72
CA PRO A 79 0.69 -4.63 -7.84
C PRO A 79 0.13 -6.05 -7.73
N GLU A 80 -1.13 -6.24 -8.14
CA GLU A 80 -1.83 -7.53 -8.05
C GLU A 80 -1.11 -8.68 -8.77
N ARG A 81 -0.39 -8.37 -9.85
CA ARG A 81 0.42 -9.35 -10.60
C ARG A 81 1.53 -10.01 -9.76
N GLU A 82 1.92 -9.40 -8.65
CA GLU A 82 2.90 -9.95 -7.70
C GLU A 82 2.22 -10.76 -6.57
N GLY A 83 0.89 -10.88 -6.58
CA GLY A 83 0.12 -11.65 -5.60
C GLY A 83 -0.45 -10.82 -4.44
N TYR A 84 -0.26 -9.50 -4.47
CA TYR A 84 -0.84 -8.59 -3.48
C TYR A 84 -2.29 -8.26 -3.81
N SER A 85 -3.08 -7.90 -2.80
CA SER A 85 -4.40 -7.30 -2.99
C SER A 85 -4.57 -6.11 -2.06
N ILE A 86 -5.34 -5.11 -2.49
CA ILE A 86 -5.61 -3.92 -1.69
C ILE A 86 -7.08 -3.94 -1.32
N THR A 87 -7.37 -3.88 -0.03
CA THR A 87 -8.73 -3.82 0.50
C THR A 87 -8.98 -2.45 1.11
N HIS A 88 -10.00 -1.75 0.63
CA HIS A 88 -10.48 -0.50 1.21
C HIS A 88 -11.43 -0.78 2.37
N GLN A 89 -11.37 0.03 3.43
CA GLN A 89 -12.13 -0.16 4.68
C GLN A 89 -11.96 -1.59 5.21
N TRP A 90 -10.71 -1.99 5.39
CA TRP A 90 -10.41 -3.34 5.83
C TRP A 90 -10.84 -3.51 7.30
N PRO A 91 -11.78 -4.41 7.60
CA PRO A 91 -12.21 -4.67 8.96
C PRO A 91 -11.12 -5.46 9.68
N ILE A 92 -10.69 -4.98 10.85
CA ILE A 92 -9.76 -5.75 11.68
C ILE A 92 -10.58 -6.85 12.36
N PRO A 93 -10.25 -8.14 12.20
CA PRO A 93 -11.05 -9.21 12.77
C PRO A 93 -11.20 -9.04 14.29
N TYR A 94 -12.41 -9.32 14.80
CA TYR A 94 -12.81 -9.22 16.22
C TYR A 94 -12.89 -7.80 16.83
N LEU A 95 -12.57 -6.76 16.05
CA LEU A 95 -12.87 -5.38 16.43
C LEU A 95 -14.24 -4.90 15.95
N GLU A 96 -14.91 -5.67 15.08
CA GLU A 96 -16.24 -5.37 14.53
C GLU A 96 -17.30 -5.09 15.62
N ASP A 97 -17.16 -5.71 16.80
CA ASP A 97 -18.10 -5.57 17.93
C ASP A 97 -17.72 -4.46 18.93
N ARG A 98 -16.56 -3.80 18.75
CA ARG A 98 -16.13 -2.71 19.65
C ARG A 98 -16.44 -1.36 19.04
N ASP A 99 -17.39 -0.66 19.66
CA ASP A 99 -17.66 0.75 19.38
C ASP A 99 -16.36 1.57 19.39
N GLY A 100 -15.99 2.12 18.22
CA GLY A 100 -14.84 3.00 18.06
C GLY A 100 -13.57 2.35 17.52
N ALA A 101 -13.54 1.04 17.30
CA ALA A 101 -12.48 0.40 16.54
C ALA A 101 -12.76 0.58 15.03
N GLY A 102 -12.39 1.74 14.52
CA GLY A 102 -12.65 2.08 13.12
C GLY A 102 -11.94 1.16 12.14
N ASP A 103 -12.52 0.98 10.97
CA ASP A 103 -11.89 0.25 9.87
C ASP A 103 -10.59 0.94 9.43
N VAL A 104 -9.60 0.14 9.06
CA VAL A 104 -8.37 0.65 8.43
C VAL A 104 -8.74 1.16 7.04
N THR A 105 -8.30 2.36 6.68
CA THR A 105 -8.65 2.93 5.36
C THR A 105 -8.24 2.02 4.22
N PHE A 106 -6.99 1.54 4.22
CA PHE A 106 -6.51 0.54 3.28
C PHE A 106 -5.66 -0.52 3.97
N ALA A 107 -5.83 -1.77 3.58
CA ALA A 107 -4.90 -2.85 3.90
C ALA A 107 -4.34 -3.44 2.60
N VAL A 108 -3.01 -3.58 2.54
CA VAL A 108 -2.34 -4.41 1.53
C VAL A 108 -2.20 -5.81 2.12
N LEU A 109 -2.70 -6.81 1.39
CA LEU A 109 -2.66 -8.21 1.79
C LEU A 109 -1.74 -9.00 0.86
N ASP A 110 -0.88 -9.84 1.43
CA ASP A 110 -0.16 -10.92 0.73
C ASP A 110 -0.78 -12.25 1.16
N ARG A 111 -1.42 -12.97 0.22
CA ARG A 111 -2.16 -14.22 0.50
C ARG A 111 -3.09 -14.12 1.71
N ASP A 112 -3.93 -13.08 1.71
CA ASP A 112 -4.89 -12.76 2.78
C ASP A 112 -4.28 -12.32 4.13
N HIS A 113 -2.96 -12.19 4.24
CA HIS A 113 -2.28 -11.68 5.42
C HIS A 113 -1.88 -10.21 5.24
N PRO A 114 -2.17 -9.32 6.21
CA PRO A 114 -1.83 -7.91 6.07
C PRO A 114 -0.32 -7.69 6.12
N VAL A 115 0.19 -6.86 5.21
CA VAL A 115 1.59 -6.41 5.16
C VAL A 115 1.74 -4.90 5.32
N VAL A 116 0.73 -4.14 4.89
CA VAL A 116 0.66 -2.68 5.10
C VAL A 116 -0.74 -2.32 5.58
N LEU A 117 -0.81 -1.51 6.63
CA LEU A 117 -2.03 -0.86 7.10
C LEU A 117 -1.87 0.63 6.89
N LEU A 118 -2.80 1.25 6.18
CA LEU A 118 -2.78 2.68 5.92
C LEU A 118 -4.06 3.31 6.47
N GLN A 119 -3.88 4.25 7.39
CA GLN A 119 -4.96 5.09 7.89
C GLN A 119 -4.86 6.50 7.29
N VAL A 120 -5.85 6.89 6.49
CA VAL A 120 -5.91 8.23 5.88
C VAL A 120 -6.94 9.08 6.60
N SER A 121 -6.48 10.17 7.20
CA SER A 121 -7.28 11.15 7.91
C SER A 121 -7.23 12.51 7.20
N ALA A 122 -8.18 13.40 7.55
CA ALA A 122 -8.25 14.72 6.93
C ALA A 122 -6.98 15.54 7.25
N PRO A 123 -6.43 16.30 6.29
CA PRO A 123 -5.21 17.09 6.51
C PRO A 123 -5.40 18.24 7.51
N ARG A 124 -6.65 18.65 7.73
CA ARG A 124 -6.99 19.74 8.65
C ARG A 124 -6.42 19.46 10.04
N GLY A 125 -5.63 20.39 10.55
CA GLY A 125 -5.06 20.33 11.88
C GLY A 125 -3.74 19.58 11.98
N PHE A 126 -3.07 19.30 10.85
CA PHE A 126 -1.71 18.75 10.83
C PHE A 126 -0.72 19.54 11.69
N ASP A 127 -0.77 20.88 11.64
CA ASP A 127 0.12 21.75 12.41
C ASP A 127 -0.08 21.59 13.93
N ASN A 128 -1.18 21.00 14.36
CA ASN A 128 -1.42 20.66 15.75
C ASN A 128 -0.73 19.32 16.08
N PRO A 129 0.29 19.31 16.97
CA PRO A 129 0.99 18.08 17.34
C PRO A 129 0.08 17.02 17.97
N HIS A 130 -1.02 17.43 18.62
CA HIS A 130 -1.98 16.48 19.17
C HIS A 130 -2.74 15.72 18.09
N THR A 131 -3.04 16.34 16.94
CA THR A 131 -3.68 15.67 15.80
C THR A 131 -2.74 14.63 15.21
N ARG A 132 -1.46 14.98 15.02
CA ARG A 132 -0.43 14.06 14.53
C ARG A 132 -0.23 12.87 15.48
N ALA A 133 -0.09 13.15 16.78
CA ALA A 133 0.03 12.11 17.80
C ALA A 133 -1.22 11.20 17.85
N ALA A 134 -2.42 11.76 17.67
CA ALA A 134 -3.65 10.97 17.63
C ALA A 134 -3.71 10.06 16.39
N ALA A 135 -3.28 10.55 15.21
CA ALA A 135 -3.20 9.75 14.00
C ALA A 135 -2.19 8.60 14.12
N GLU A 136 -1.00 8.88 14.68
CA GLU A 136 0.00 7.85 14.97
C GLU A 136 -0.50 6.82 15.99
N ALA A 137 -1.17 7.26 17.04
CA ALA A 137 -1.73 6.37 18.06
C ALA A 137 -2.83 5.46 17.47
N LEU A 138 -3.65 6.00 16.58
CA LEU A 138 -4.67 5.22 15.87
C LEU A 138 -4.03 4.15 14.97
N SER A 139 -3.06 4.53 14.12
CA SER A 139 -2.34 3.56 13.28
C SER A 139 -1.58 2.52 14.10
N ALA A 140 -0.99 2.91 15.23
CA ALA A 140 -0.34 1.98 16.15
C ALA A 140 -1.34 1.01 16.79
N SER A 141 -2.53 1.49 17.15
CA SER A 141 -3.59 0.62 17.65
C SER A 141 -4.05 -0.36 16.58
N HIS A 142 -4.27 0.09 15.33
CA HIS A 142 -4.62 -0.81 14.23
C HIS A 142 -3.56 -1.88 14.00
N PHE A 143 -2.29 -1.50 14.04
CA PHE A 143 -1.17 -2.43 13.97
C PHE A 143 -1.25 -3.52 15.05
N GLU A 144 -1.41 -3.14 16.33
CA GLU A 144 -1.47 -4.10 17.44
C GLU A 144 -2.61 -5.10 17.32
N HIS A 145 -3.75 -4.66 16.78
CA HIS A 145 -4.90 -5.54 16.58
C HIS A 145 -4.78 -6.41 15.33
N ALA A 146 -4.09 -5.94 14.29
CA ALA A 146 -3.88 -6.69 13.05
C ALA A 146 -2.72 -7.71 13.14
N ALA A 147 -1.71 -7.40 13.95
CA ALA A 147 -0.50 -8.20 14.16
C ALA A 147 -0.75 -9.71 14.39
N PRO A 148 -1.73 -10.14 15.22
CA PRO A 148 -2.04 -11.55 15.42
C PRO A 148 -2.46 -12.34 14.17
N TYR A 149 -2.86 -11.65 13.09
CA TYR A 149 -3.26 -12.27 11.82
C TYR A 149 -2.13 -12.35 10.81
N CYS A 150 -0.97 -11.78 11.13
CA CYS A 150 0.24 -11.96 10.36
C CYS A 150 0.94 -13.27 10.78
N PRO A 151 1.47 -14.04 9.83
CA PRO A 151 2.41 -15.12 10.11
C PRO A 151 3.58 -14.60 10.98
N GLY A 152 4.03 -15.39 11.95
CA GLY A 152 4.89 -14.90 13.06
C GLY A 152 6.19 -14.19 12.66
N ASP A 153 6.74 -14.47 11.48
CA ASP A 153 7.97 -13.85 10.98
C ASP A 153 7.72 -12.82 9.86
N GLN A 154 6.47 -12.57 9.50
CA GLN A 154 6.11 -11.63 8.45
C GLN A 154 6.18 -10.19 9.01
N PRO A 155 6.89 -9.28 8.32
CA PRO A 155 6.90 -7.90 8.73
C PRO A 155 5.55 -7.25 8.43
N LEU A 156 5.16 -6.31 9.29
CA LEU A 156 3.95 -5.50 9.14
C LEU A 156 4.36 -4.04 9.19
N CYS A 157 3.80 -3.22 8.29
CA CYS A 157 4.01 -1.79 8.25
C CYS A 157 2.70 -1.06 8.54
N ALA A 158 2.76 -0.04 9.40
CA ALA A 158 1.63 0.85 9.63
C ALA A 158 1.98 2.27 9.21
N VAL A 159 1.10 2.84 8.39
CA VAL A 159 1.21 4.18 7.82
C VAL A 159 0.08 5.04 8.37
N ALA A 160 0.42 6.23 8.84
CA ALA A 160 -0.54 7.26 9.20
C ALA A 160 -0.42 8.41 8.19
N ALA A 161 -1.55 8.82 7.61
CA ALA A 161 -1.60 9.89 6.62
C ALA A 161 -2.60 10.97 7.01
N LEU A 162 -2.20 12.23 6.80
CA LEU A 162 -3.01 13.44 6.95
C LEU A 162 -2.98 14.18 5.61
N GLY A 163 -3.90 13.82 4.72
CA GLY A 163 -3.84 14.19 3.31
C GLY A 163 -2.61 13.58 2.61
N LYS A 164 -1.72 14.43 2.07
CA LYS A 164 -0.44 14.01 1.47
C LYS A 164 0.70 13.84 2.48
N LYS A 165 0.54 14.37 3.69
CA LYS A 165 1.54 14.27 4.75
C LYS A 165 1.45 12.91 5.40
N TRP A 166 2.57 12.30 5.74
CA TRP A 166 2.57 10.91 6.21
C TRP A 166 3.73 10.58 7.14
N THR A 167 3.56 9.50 7.89
CA THR A 167 4.59 8.84 8.71
C THR A 167 4.33 7.34 8.66
N ALA A 168 5.36 6.53 8.90
CA ALA A 168 5.21 5.10 9.02
C ALA A 168 6.15 4.53 10.07
N PHE A 169 5.79 3.36 10.56
CA PHE A 169 6.70 2.49 11.29
C PHE A 169 6.49 1.05 10.83
N GLN A 170 7.55 0.27 10.92
CA GLN A 170 7.53 -1.13 10.52
C GLN A 170 8.04 -1.99 11.67
N ALA A 171 7.39 -3.15 11.86
CA ALA A 171 7.94 -4.20 12.70
C ALA A 171 8.47 -5.36 11.87
N THR A 172 9.64 -5.87 12.24
CA THR A 172 10.27 -7.03 11.57
C THR A 172 9.58 -8.34 11.88
N SER A 173 8.81 -8.38 12.98
CA SER A 173 7.91 -9.47 13.35
C SER A 173 6.62 -8.89 13.88
N ALA A 174 5.49 -9.38 13.38
CA ALA A 174 4.17 -9.04 13.89
C ALA A 174 3.90 -9.58 15.32
N SER A 175 4.81 -10.36 15.91
CA SER A 175 4.71 -10.75 17.33
C SER A 175 5.05 -9.62 18.31
N LEU A 176 5.70 -8.55 17.82
CA LEU A 176 6.07 -7.38 18.61
C LEU A 176 4.91 -6.40 18.69
N THR A 177 4.67 -5.84 19.87
CA THR A 177 3.80 -4.67 20.02
C THR A 177 4.43 -3.43 19.37
N ALA A 178 3.63 -2.42 19.03
CA ALA A 178 4.16 -1.17 18.47
C ALA A 178 5.14 -0.46 19.42
N HIS A 179 4.98 -0.66 20.74
CA HIS A 179 5.92 -0.14 21.73
C HIS A 179 7.26 -0.92 21.72
N GLU A 180 7.21 -2.24 21.65
CA GLU A 180 8.42 -3.09 21.59
C GLU A 180 9.20 -2.87 20.29
N ALA A 181 8.50 -2.78 19.16
CA ALA A 181 9.07 -2.43 17.87
C ALA A 181 9.92 -1.15 17.95
N ARG A 182 9.35 -0.09 18.51
CA ARG A 182 10.06 1.19 18.72
C ARG A 182 11.21 1.07 19.73
N ALA A 183 11.03 0.32 20.82
CA ALA A 183 12.06 0.14 21.84
C ALA A 183 13.28 -0.65 21.31
N LEU A 184 13.07 -1.54 20.34
CA LEU A 184 14.11 -2.29 19.66
C LEU A 184 14.83 -1.47 18.56
N GLY A 185 14.42 -0.21 18.37
CA GLY A 185 14.98 0.67 17.35
C GLY A 185 14.58 0.27 15.94
N GLU A 186 13.41 -0.36 15.76
CA GLU A 186 12.91 -0.65 14.43
C GLU A 186 12.63 0.64 13.65
N GLU A 187 12.70 0.53 12.31
CA GLU A 187 12.65 1.71 11.43
C GLU A 187 11.30 2.42 11.56
N SER A 188 11.39 3.71 11.88
CA SER A 188 10.27 4.65 11.82
C SER A 188 10.66 5.87 11.00
N ILE A 189 9.68 6.43 10.32
CA ILE A 189 9.82 7.60 9.47
C ILE A 189 9.16 8.77 10.19
N GLU A 190 9.88 9.86 10.38
CA GLU A 190 9.27 11.10 10.87
C GLU A 190 8.22 11.62 9.86
N TRP A 191 7.38 12.56 10.30
CA TRP A 191 6.39 13.14 9.40
C TRP A 191 7.04 13.79 8.17
N MET A 192 6.58 13.38 6.99
CA MET A 192 6.98 13.93 5.70
C MET A 192 5.84 14.76 5.11
N ASP A 193 6.19 15.84 4.41
CA ASP A 193 5.22 16.84 3.93
C ASP A 193 4.47 16.45 2.65
N ASP A 194 5.07 15.62 1.80
CA ASP A 194 4.45 15.21 0.55
C ASP A 194 4.84 13.79 0.17
N ILE A 195 3.86 12.89 0.13
CA ILE A 195 4.00 11.49 -0.26
C ILE A 195 4.59 11.30 -1.66
N VAL A 196 4.41 12.26 -2.58
CA VAL A 196 4.96 12.17 -3.94
C VAL A 196 6.31 12.88 -4.12
N SER A 197 6.89 13.43 -3.05
CA SER A 197 8.24 14.00 -3.12
C SER A 197 9.31 12.93 -3.28
N GLU A 198 10.45 13.30 -3.87
CA GLU A 198 11.61 12.41 -4.05
C GLU A 198 12.09 11.79 -2.71
N PRO A 199 12.24 12.56 -1.60
CA PRO A 199 12.58 11.95 -0.31
C PRO A 199 11.54 10.93 0.19
N SER A 200 10.25 11.19 0.00
CA SER A 200 9.20 10.23 0.39
C SER A 200 9.27 8.95 -0.44
N TYR A 201 9.55 9.08 -1.74
CA TYR A 201 9.73 7.93 -2.63
C TYR A 201 10.88 7.04 -2.17
N GLU A 202 12.05 7.61 -1.90
CA GLU A 202 13.24 6.86 -1.44
C GLU A 202 12.97 6.12 -0.12
N MET A 203 12.29 6.79 0.82
CA MET A 203 11.95 6.19 2.11
C MET A 203 10.94 5.03 1.97
N LEU A 204 9.93 5.18 1.11
CA LEU A 204 9.00 4.09 0.81
C LEU A 204 9.64 2.95 0.06
N GLU A 205 10.53 3.23 -0.89
CA GLU A 205 11.30 2.20 -1.60
C GLU A 205 12.05 1.32 -0.61
N ARG A 206 12.75 1.94 0.34
CA ARG A 206 13.47 1.22 1.41
C ARG A 206 12.52 0.38 2.26
N PHE A 207 11.44 0.99 2.79
CA PHE A 207 10.50 0.31 3.68
C PHE A 207 9.80 -0.87 2.99
N PHE A 208 9.25 -0.63 1.80
CA PHE A 208 8.47 -1.64 1.09
C PHE A 208 9.34 -2.73 0.47
N SER A 209 10.60 -2.46 0.11
CA SER A 209 11.53 -3.51 -0.33
C SER A 209 11.74 -4.57 0.75
N VAL A 210 11.88 -4.15 2.02
CA VAL A 210 12.03 -5.08 3.16
C VAL A 210 10.79 -5.97 3.32
N LEU A 211 9.58 -5.42 3.12
CA LEU A 211 8.34 -6.19 3.18
C LEU A 211 8.27 -7.25 2.06
N LYS A 212 8.70 -6.88 0.85
CA LYS A 212 8.66 -7.75 -0.33
C LYS A 212 9.67 -8.89 -0.26
N GLU A 213 10.91 -8.64 0.14
CA GLU A 213 11.98 -9.65 0.18
C GLU A 213 11.63 -10.85 1.08
N ARG A 214 10.97 -10.58 2.21
CA ARG A 214 10.57 -11.61 3.17
C ARG A 214 9.37 -12.43 2.70
N SER A 215 8.44 -11.80 1.98
CA SER A 215 7.26 -12.46 1.41
C SER A 215 7.63 -13.51 0.35
N THR A 216 8.71 -13.27 -0.42
CA THR A 216 9.22 -14.22 -1.42
C THR A 216 9.98 -15.42 -0.85
N SER A 217 10.52 -15.33 0.36
CA SER A 217 11.45 -16.34 0.91
C SER A 217 10.79 -17.64 1.38
N VAL A 218 9.46 -17.70 1.48
CA VAL A 218 8.70 -18.87 1.94
C VAL A 218 8.46 -19.90 0.82
N ILE A 219 8.75 -19.58 -0.44
CA ILE A 219 8.53 -20.47 -1.60
C ILE A 219 9.82 -21.22 -1.96
N LEU A 220 10.34 -22.05 -1.07
CA LEU A 220 11.16 -23.19 -1.51
C LEU A 220 10.34 -24.46 -1.30
N PRO A 221 9.87 -25.11 -2.39
CA PRO A 221 9.24 -26.40 -2.26
C PRO A 221 10.26 -27.33 -1.60
N VAL A 222 9.93 -27.84 -0.42
CA VAL A 222 10.64 -28.94 0.20
C VAL A 222 10.52 -30.09 -0.78
N GLY A 223 11.55 -30.26 -1.61
CA GLY A 223 11.65 -31.33 -2.56
C GLY A 223 11.46 -32.65 -1.82
N LEU A 224 10.37 -33.32 -2.16
CA LEU A 224 10.13 -34.73 -1.90
C LEU A 224 11.42 -35.50 -2.24
N ARG A 225 12.06 -36.04 -1.19
CA ARG A 225 13.06 -37.10 -1.33
C ARG A 225 12.39 -38.42 -1.65
#